data_AF-A0A3C0WLK2-F1
#
_entry.id   AF-A0A3C0WLK2-F1
#
_cell.length_a   1.000
_cell.length_b   1.000
_cell.length_c   1.000
_cell.angle_alpha   90.00
_cell.angle_beta   90.00
_cell.angle_gamma   90.00
#
_symmetry.space_group_name_H-M   'P 1'
#
loop_
_entity.id
_entity.type
_entity.pdbx_description
1 polymer ?
#
loop_
_entity_poly.entity_id
_entity_poly.type
_entity_poly.pdbx_seq_one_letter_code
_entity_poly.pdbx_strand_id
1 'polypeptide(L)' 'QDYFGMQAFFTQVKFKPSNVGEMVYADGNPSTKHPRSGEEVFAHALGEAMPESSPTGDRRSVLADWMTDVENPWFA' A
#
# COMPACT_ATOMS: atom_id res chain seq x y z
N GLN A 1 12.08 -6.66 -1.61
CA GLN A 1 10.69 -6.93 -1.19
C GLN A 1 10.08 -5.66 -0.62
N ASP A 2 10.82 -4.92 0.24
CA ASP A 2 10.43 -3.61 0.81
C ASP A 2 9.84 -2.61 -0.18
N TYR A 3 10.46 -2.42 -1.35
CA TYR A 3 9.90 -1.51 -2.36
C TYR A 3 8.46 -1.88 -2.76
N PHE A 4 8.21 -3.16 -3.02
CA PHE A 4 6.88 -3.64 -3.40
C PHE A 4 5.92 -3.68 -2.21
N GLY A 5 6.43 -3.87 -0.98
CA GLY A 5 5.67 -3.71 0.26
C GLY A 5 5.16 -2.29 0.44
N MET A 6 6.05 -1.31 0.29
CA MET A 6 5.70 0.11 0.35
C MET A 6 4.75 0.51 -0.79
N GLN A 7 5.01 0.03 -2.02
CA GLN A 7 4.13 0.26 -3.16
C GLN A 7 2.71 -0.30 -2.93
N ALA A 8 2.58 -1.41 -2.20
CA ALA A 8 1.29 -2.07 -1.97
C ALA A 8 0.31 -1.26 -1.09
N PHE A 9 0.77 -0.21 -0.39
CA PHE A 9 -0.12 0.76 0.25
C PHE A 9 -0.94 1.58 -0.76
N PHE A 10 -0.41 1.78 -1.97
CA PHE A 10 -1.01 2.67 -2.98
C PHE A 10 -1.80 1.93 -4.05
N THR A 11 -1.77 0.60 -4.07
CA THR A 11 -2.42 -0.19 -5.14
C THR A 11 -3.94 -0.13 -5.13
N GLN A 12 -4.53 0.28 -4.01
CA GLN A 12 -5.98 0.54 -3.90
C GLN A 12 -6.40 1.79 -4.69
N VAL A 13 -5.49 2.72 -5.01
CA VAL A 13 -5.85 3.94 -5.74
C VAL A 13 -6.00 3.63 -7.24
N LYS A 14 -7.19 3.85 -7.78
CA LYS A 14 -7.51 3.64 -9.20
C LYS A 14 -8.22 4.86 -9.79
N PHE A 15 -8.15 4.95 -11.11
CA PHE A 15 -8.81 5.97 -11.92
C PHE A 15 -9.90 5.30 -12.76
N LYS A 16 -11.05 5.95 -12.90
CA LYS A 16 -12.09 5.57 -13.86
C LYS A 16 -12.66 6.80 -14.58
N PRO A 17 -13.11 6.67 -15.84
CA PRO A 17 -13.80 7.76 -16.52
C PRO A 17 -15.11 8.15 -15.80
N SER A 18 -15.46 9.43 -15.90
CA SER A 18 -16.72 10.01 -15.42
C SER A 18 -17.20 11.11 -16.38
N ASN A 19 -18.44 11.56 -16.21
CA ASN A 19 -19.04 12.61 -17.05
C ASN A 19 -18.35 13.97 -16.95
N VAL A 20 -17.48 14.16 -15.94
CA VAL A 20 -16.75 15.41 -15.68
C VAL A 20 -15.22 15.24 -15.79
N GLY A 21 -14.74 14.09 -16.27
CA GLY A 21 -13.29 13.79 -16.37
C GLY A 21 -12.91 12.48 -15.68
N GLU A 22 -11.68 12.36 -15.18
CA GLU A 22 -11.25 11.20 -14.41
C GLU A 22 -11.68 11.27 -12.93
N MET A 23 -12.18 10.17 -12.40
CA MET A 23 -12.51 10.00 -10.99
C MET A 23 -11.51 9.06 -10.33
N VAL A 24 -10.95 9.50 -9.20
CA VAL A 24 -10.12 8.68 -8.32
C VAL A 24 -11.00 7.93 -7.33
N TYR A 25 -10.74 6.64 -7.14
CA TYR A 25 -11.45 5.81 -6.16
C TYR A 25 -10.52 4.78 -5.50
N ALA A 26 -10.96 4.25 -4.35
CA ALA A 26 -10.31 3.13 -3.68
C ALA A 26 -10.93 1.81 -4.16
N ASP A 27 -10.13 0.99 -4.82
CA ASP A 27 -10.45 -0.37 -5.24
C ASP A 27 -10.18 -1.34 -4.08
N GLY A 28 -11.11 -2.26 -3.83
CA GLY A 28 -11.26 -2.99 -2.57
C GLY A 28 -9.96 -3.55 -1.97
N ASN A 29 -9.56 -4.76 -2.37
CA ASN A 29 -8.38 -5.43 -1.81
C ASN A 29 -7.47 -6.01 -2.91
N PRO A 30 -6.82 -5.17 -3.73
CA PRO A 30 -5.99 -5.63 -4.84
C PRO A 30 -4.72 -6.33 -4.37
N SER A 31 -4.31 -7.38 -5.09
CA SER A 31 -3.05 -8.11 -4.86
C SER A 31 -1.86 -7.40 -5.50
N THR A 32 -0.76 -7.28 -4.77
CA THR A 32 0.54 -6.83 -5.32
C THR A 32 1.43 -8.05 -5.51
N LYS A 33 2.15 -8.13 -6.64
CA LYS A 33 3.07 -9.23 -6.94
C LYS A 33 4.47 -8.72 -7.21
N HIS A 34 5.47 -9.47 -6.74
CA HIS A 34 6.86 -9.17 -7.07
C HIS A 34 7.13 -9.52 -8.54
N PRO A 35 7.62 -8.60 -9.39
CA PRO A 35 7.70 -8.81 -10.84
C PRO A 35 8.71 -9.88 -11.26
N ARG A 36 9.68 -10.22 -10.40
CA ARG A 36 10.69 -11.26 -10.69
C ARG A 36 10.27 -12.66 -10.21
N SER A 37 9.66 -12.77 -9.03
CA SER A 37 9.31 -14.08 -8.44
C SER A 37 7.84 -14.45 -8.66
N GLY A 38 6.98 -13.48 -8.94
CA GLY A 38 5.53 -13.67 -9.07
C GLY A 38 4.79 -13.85 -7.75
N GLU A 39 5.51 -13.89 -6.63
CA GLU A 39 4.96 -14.04 -5.28
C GLU A 39 4.15 -12.82 -4.88
N GLU A 40 3.12 -13.04 -4.07
CA GLU A 40 2.36 -11.95 -3.46
C GLU A 40 3.21 -11.18 -2.45
N VAL A 41 3.04 -9.87 -2.45
CA VAL A 41 3.67 -8.96 -1.50
C VAL A 41 2.58 -8.18 -0.80
N PHE A 42 2.47 -8.35 0.51
CA PHE A 42 1.48 -7.63 1.32
C PHE A 42 2.01 -6.25 1.69
N ALA A 43 1.11 -5.29 1.95
CA ALA A 43 1.52 -3.94 2.31
C ALA A 43 2.25 -3.92 3.67
N HIS A 44 3.47 -3.40 3.66
CA HIS A 44 4.32 -3.21 4.85
C HIS A 44 5.27 -2.04 4.62
N ALA A 45 5.63 -1.37 5.71
CA ALA A 45 6.50 -0.20 5.66
C ALA A 45 7.99 -0.58 5.53
N LEU A 46 8.84 0.43 5.37
CA LEU A 46 10.28 0.20 5.17
C LEU A 46 10.94 -0.37 6.41
N GLY A 47 11.66 -1.48 6.25
CA GLY A 47 12.31 -2.16 7.37
C GLY A 47 11.38 -2.98 8.26
N GLU A 48 10.07 -3.00 7.97
CA GLU A 48 9.10 -3.84 8.69
C GLU A 48 9.03 -5.25 8.08
N ALA A 49 8.70 -6.23 8.91
CA ALA A 49 8.45 -7.58 8.44
C ALA A 49 7.17 -7.63 7.59
N MET A 50 7.19 -8.42 6.51
CA MET A 50 5.99 -8.63 5.70
C MET A 50 4.91 -9.37 6.52
N PRO A 51 3.68 -8.83 6.62
CA PRO A 51 2.59 -9.48 7.36
C PRO A 51 2.06 -10.71 6.61
N GLU A 52 1.21 -11.51 7.26
CA GLU A 52 0.57 -12.68 6.63
C GLU A 52 -0.52 -12.30 5.61
N SER A 53 -1.03 -11.06 5.69
CA SER A 53 -2.02 -10.53 4.76
C SER A 53 -1.95 -9.02 4.72
N SER A 54 -2.39 -8.42 3.61
CA SER A 54 -2.54 -6.96 3.54
C SER A 54 -3.53 -6.43 4.58
N PRO A 55 -3.31 -5.24 5.15
CA PRO A 55 -4.23 -4.62 6.09
C PRO A 55 -5.65 -4.51 5.53
N THR A 56 -6.63 -4.71 6.40
CA THR A 56 -8.05 -4.53 6.08
C THR A 56 -8.39 -3.05 5.95
N GLY A 57 -9.31 -2.71 5.04
CA GLY A 57 -9.74 -1.32 4.83
C GLY A 57 -8.76 -0.52 3.97
N ASP A 58 -8.67 0.79 4.22
CA ASP A 58 -7.76 1.67 3.49
C ASP A 58 -6.34 1.51 4.05
N ARG A 59 -5.46 0.90 3.26
CA ARG A 59 -4.08 0.63 3.66
C ARG A 59 -3.29 1.92 3.90
N ARG A 60 -3.72 3.05 3.31
CA ARG A 60 -3.04 4.34 3.45
C ARG A 60 -3.17 4.90 4.87
N SER A 61 -4.22 4.53 5.62
CA SER A 61 -4.32 4.89 7.04
C SER A 61 -3.21 4.25 7.85
N VAL A 62 -2.93 2.96 7.63
CA VAL A 62 -1.83 2.24 8.30
C VAL A 62 -0.47 2.84 7.93
N LEU A 63 -0.28 3.24 6.67
CA LEU A 63 0.93 3.95 6.26
C LEU A 63 1.05 5.31 6.96
N ALA A 64 -0.04 6.08 7.05
CA ALA A 64 -0.04 7.37 7.73
C ALA A 64 0.33 7.23 9.21
N ASP A 65 -0.26 6.25 9.90
CA ASP A 65 0.06 5.97 11.30
C ASP A 65 1.56 5.68 11.46
N TRP A 66 2.13 4.79 10.64
CA TRP A 66 3.57 4.50 10.63
C TRP A 66 4.42 5.73 10.35
N MET A 67 4.08 6.53 9.33
CA MET A 67 4.85 7.75 8.97
C MET A 67 4.85 8.80 10.08
N THR A 68 3.80 8.86 10.89
CA THR A 68 3.65 9.83 11.98
C THR A 68 4.12 9.32 13.34
N ASP A 69 4.59 8.07 13.41
CA ASP A 69 5.12 7.49 14.64
C ASP A 69 6.40 8.24 15.07
N VAL A 70 6.46 8.64 16.33
CA VAL A 70 7.60 9.37 16.92
C VAL A 70 8.87 8.52 16.98
N GLU A 71 8.73 7.20 16.94
CA GLU A 71 9.85 6.26 16.91
C GLU A 71 10.24 5.84 15.47
N ASN A 72 9.62 6.45 14.44
CA ASN A 72 9.92 6.09 13.05
C ASN A 72 11.34 6.54 12.65
N PRO A 73 12.27 5.63 12.31
CA PRO A 73 13.65 5.99 12.04
C PRO A 73 13.87 6.73 10.71
N TRP A 74 12.83 6.87 9.88
CA TRP A 74 12.92 7.46 8.54
C TRP A 74 12.23 8.82 8.44
N PHE A 75 11.22 9.09 9.28
CA PHE A 75 10.33 10.26 9.16
C PHE A 75 10.21 11.10 10.43
N ALA A 76 10.76 10.64 11.56
CA ALA A 76 10.85 11.42 12.81
C ALA A 76 12.09 12.33 12.86
#